data_AF-A0A8J2XKQ6-F1
#
_entry.id   AF-A0A8J2XKQ6-F1
#
_cell.length_a   1.000
_cell.length_b   1.000
_cell.length_c   1.000
_cell.angle_alpha   90.00
_cell.angle_beta   90.00
_cell.angle_gamma   90.00
#
_symmetry.space_group_name_H-M   'P 1'
#
loop_
_entity.id
_entity.type
_entity.pdbx_description
1 polymer ?
#
loop_
_entity_poly.entity_id
_entity_poly.type
_entity_poly.pdbx_seq_one_letter_code
_entity_poly.pdbx_strand_id
1 'polypeptide(L)'
;MRAASRRSAIPLDWSDPATWPAALEGVDRVFLIVPGGDDGHRSVTGLGTAVVEFLDLAQRRGAERVVLMTALGMEYAPADVEQRAVELHLQRSDLAWTILRPNWFFQNLTDGPLRALADAHDGLLRLPTSDAAVSFIDTRDIAAVAVEALLGDHDGREYALTGPQSLTFTDLAAACRDSTIPIEQYQPVSEEEFRRAALDLGWHPDYVNTLTSLFATIDAGHAAPVLPDTAEVLGRAPRPVTEFVRAAR
;
A
#
# COMPACT_ATOMS: atom_id res chain seq x y z
N MET A 1 18.25 0.33 12.50
CA MET A 1 16.83 0.57 12.14
C MET A 1 16.02 0.55 13.43
N ARG A 2 15.16 1.56 13.67
CA ARG A 2 14.20 1.58 14.76
C ARG A 2 12.79 1.65 14.19
N ALA A 3 11.87 0.84 14.71
CA ALA A 3 10.46 0.93 14.35
C ALA A 3 9.77 1.93 15.28
N ALA A 4 8.86 2.72 14.72
CA ALA A 4 8.00 3.65 15.45
C ALA A 4 6.54 3.46 15.01
N SER A 5 5.66 3.24 15.98
CA SER A 5 4.22 3.05 15.82
C SER A 5 3.56 3.25 17.18
N ARG A 6 2.22 3.28 17.23
CA ARG A 6 1.46 3.37 18.50
C ARG A 6 1.81 2.27 19.52
N ARG A 7 2.31 1.12 19.06
CA ARG A 7 2.56 -0.08 19.89
C ARG A 7 4.05 -0.44 20.02
N SER A 8 4.97 0.32 19.43
CA SER A 8 6.41 0.05 19.56
C SER A 8 7.03 0.69 20.79
N ALA A 9 8.25 0.27 21.14
CA ALA A 9 9.01 0.83 22.27
C ALA A 9 9.22 2.35 22.17
N ILE A 10 9.34 2.89 20.96
CA ILE A 10 9.29 4.32 20.69
C ILE A 10 7.92 4.62 20.08
N PRO A 11 7.00 5.24 20.82
CA PRO A 11 5.66 5.50 20.31
C PRO A 11 5.69 6.55 19.20
N LEU A 12 4.88 6.33 18.17
CA LEU A 12 4.53 7.33 17.17
C LEU A 12 3.03 7.21 16.93
N ASP A 13 2.30 8.24 17.36
CA ASP A 13 0.87 8.38 17.15
C ASP A 13 0.60 9.62 16.31
N TRP A 14 -0.03 9.45 15.16
CA TRP A 14 -0.39 10.54 14.26
C TRP A 14 -1.39 11.53 14.86
N SER A 15 -2.14 11.11 15.89
CA SER A 15 -3.06 11.97 16.63
C SER A 15 -2.43 12.65 17.84
N ASP A 16 -1.19 12.33 18.20
CA ASP A 16 -0.46 12.95 19.31
C ASP A 16 0.96 13.40 18.88
N PRO A 17 1.10 14.66 18.42
CA PRO A 17 2.39 15.23 18.02
C PRO A 17 3.45 15.24 19.12
N ALA A 18 3.08 15.12 20.40
CA ALA A 18 4.05 15.05 21.49
C ALA A 18 4.90 13.77 21.45
N THR A 19 4.43 12.73 20.74
CA THR A 19 5.16 11.46 20.58
C THR A 19 6.26 11.51 19.53
N TRP A 20 6.15 12.39 18.53
CA TRP A 20 7.03 12.41 17.35
C TRP A 20 8.50 12.75 17.64
N PRO A 21 8.85 13.68 18.56
CA PRO A 21 10.24 14.03 18.83
C PRO A 21 11.14 12.84 19.21
N ALA A 22 10.61 11.89 19.98
CA ALA A 22 11.37 10.71 20.42
C ALA A 22 11.65 9.75 19.24
N ALA A 23 10.73 9.67 18.28
CA ALA A 23 10.91 8.88 17.06
C ALA A 23 12.05 9.43 16.18
N LEU A 24 12.33 10.73 16.26
CA LEU A 24 13.29 11.44 15.41
C LEU A 24 14.66 11.70 16.06
N GLU A 25 14.85 11.36 17.35
CA GLU A 25 16.10 11.67 18.07
C GLU A 25 17.30 10.90 17.49
N GLY A 26 18.18 11.59 16.76
CA GLY A 26 19.33 10.98 16.08
C GLY A 26 18.93 10.16 14.84
N VAL A 27 17.80 10.47 14.20
CA VAL A 27 17.43 9.91 12.90
C VAL A 27 18.02 10.78 11.79
N ASP A 28 18.82 10.18 10.92
CA ASP A 28 19.29 10.77 9.66
C ASP A 28 18.42 10.35 8.46
N ARG A 29 17.76 9.18 8.52
CA ARG A 29 16.93 8.65 7.41
C ARG A 29 15.59 8.09 7.89
N VAL A 30 14.52 8.42 7.18
CA VAL A 30 13.14 7.98 7.49
C VAL A 30 12.58 7.18 6.32
N PHE A 31 12.00 6.01 6.60
CA PHE A 31 11.02 5.39 5.70
C PHE A 31 9.63 5.63 6.28
N LEU A 32 8.76 6.27 5.51
CA LEU A 32 7.43 6.70 5.95
C LEU A 32 6.37 6.13 5.04
N ILE A 33 5.41 5.43 5.63
CA ILE A 33 4.18 5.00 4.96
C ILE A 33 3.10 6.02 5.30
N VAL A 34 2.48 6.64 4.31
CA VAL A 34 1.36 7.54 4.58
C VAL A 34 0.20 6.71 5.16
N PRO A 35 -0.35 7.08 6.33
CA PRO A 35 -1.50 6.37 6.90
C PRO A 35 -2.67 6.40 5.93
N GLY A 36 -3.30 5.25 5.69
CA GLY A 36 -4.47 5.14 4.81
C GLY A 36 -5.62 4.31 5.37
N GLY A 37 -5.43 3.67 6.52
CA GLY A 37 -6.44 2.86 7.18
C GLY A 37 -5.96 2.26 8.50
N ASP A 38 -6.88 1.74 9.31
CA ASP A 38 -6.59 1.00 10.54
C ASP A 38 -6.91 -0.50 10.43
N ASP A 39 -6.55 -1.26 11.47
CA ASP A 39 -6.80 -2.70 11.60
C ASP A 39 -8.29 -3.06 11.77
N GLY A 40 -9.18 -2.07 11.82
CA GLY A 40 -10.62 -2.23 11.94
C GLY A 40 -11.40 -1.92 10.65
N HIS A 41 -10.73 -1.91 9.49
CA HIS A 41 -11.36 -1.55 8.21
C HIS A 41 -12.01 -0.16 8.27
N ARG A 42 -11.32 0.80 8.88
CA ARG A 42 -11.67 2.22 8.80
C ARG A 42 -10.67 2.92 7.92
N SER A 43 -11.16 3.71 6.98
CA SER A 43 -10.32 4.67 6.28
C SER A 43 -9.86 5.70 7.31
N VAL A 44 -8.54 5.91 7.39
CA VAL A 44 -7.98 6.94 8.24
C VAL A 44 -7.54 8.07 7.32
N THR A 45 -8.40 9.07 7.22
CA THR A 45 -8.20 10.30 6.46
C THR A 45 -7.98 11.48 7.41
N GLY A 46 -7.61 12.62 6.86
CA GLY A 46 -7.30 13.85 7.58
C GLY A 46 -5.92 13.87 8.24
N LEU A 47 -5.08 12.86 7.96
CA LEU A 47 -3.73 12.78 8.54
C LEU A 47 -2.65 13.41 7.66
N GLY A 48 -2.98 13.79 6.42
CA GLY A 48 -2.02 14.46 5.51
C GLY A 48 -1.28 15.63 6.15
N THR A 49 -2.00 16.51 6.88
CA THR A 49 -1.38 17.63 7.61
C THR A 49 -0.42 17.17 8.70
N ALA A 50 -0.80 16.15 9.48
CA ALA A 50 0.07 15.59 10.51
C ALA A 50 1.35 14.97 9.92
N VAL A 51 1.23 14.30 8.76
CA VAL A 51 2.38 13.76 8.03
C VAL A 51 3.30 14.87 7.52
N VAL A 52 2.75 15.95 6.98
CA VAL A 52 3.51 17.15 6.58
C VAL A 52 4.26 17.75 7.76
N GLU A 53 3.58 17.96 8.89
CA GLU A 53 4.21 18.52 10.10
C GLU A 53 5.29 17.60 10.67
N PHE A 54 5.11 16.28 10.57
CA PHE A 54 6.12 15.31 10.94
C PHE A 54 7.36 15.37 10.04
N LEU A 55 7.18 15.51 8.72
CA LEU A 55 8.29 15.68 7.78
C LEU A 55 9.07 16.97 8.06
N ASP A 56 8.37 18.07 8.34
CA ASP A 56 9.02 19.33 8.74
C ASP A 56 9.79 19.19 10.05
N LEU A 57 9.24 18.45 11.02
CA LEU A 57 9.93 18.15 12.27
C LEU A 57 11.16 17.26 12.02
N ALA A 58 11.06 16.25 11.16
CA ALA A 58 12.17 15.38 10.79
C ALA A 58 13.32 16.20 10.21
N GLN A 59 13.03 17.08 9.23
CA GLN A 59 14.03 17.99 8.65
C GLN A 59 14.68 18.87 9.74
N ARG A 60 13.88 19.51 10.61
CA ARG A 60 14.41 20.34 11.72
C ARG A 60 15.24 19.55 12.74
N ARG A 61 15.02 18.24 12.86
CA ARG A 61 15.74 17.35 13.77
C ARG A 61 16.98 16.70 13.13
N GLY A 62 17.30 17.06 11.89
CA GLY A 62 18.50 16.61 11.20
C GLY A 62 18.31 15.32 10.40
N ALA A 63 17.07 14.93 10.11
CA ALA A 63 16.86 13.95 9.04
C ALA A 63 17.34 14.55 7.72
N GLU A 64 18.11 13.77 6.97
CA GLU A 64 18.70 14.14 5.69
C GLU A 64 17.92 13.49 4.55
N ARG A 65 17.37 12.29 4.76
CA ARG A 65 16.69 11.50 3.74
C ARG A 65 15.31 10.98 4.16
N VAL A 66 14.36 10.99 3.23
CA VAL A 66 13.04 10.36 3.37
C VAL A 66 12.71 9.47 2.17
N VAL A 67 12.37 8.22 2.43
CA VAL A 67 11.69 7.35 1.47
C VAL A 67 10.21 7.30 1.85
N LEU A 68 9.37 7.89 1.02
CA LEU A 68 7.92 7.98 1.23
C LEU A 68 7.20 6.90 0.42
N MET A 69 6.29 6.16 1.04
CA MET A 69 5.41 5.22 0.35
C MET A 69 3.98 5.75 0.30
N THR A 70 3.46 5.86 -0.92
CA THR A 70 2.06 6.21 -1.24
C THR A 70 1.42 5.05 -2.01
N ALA A 71 0.77 5.30 -3.15
CA ALA A 71 0.07 4.31 -3.94
C ALA A 71 0.21 4.60 -5.44
N LEU A 72 0.14 3.55 -6.27
CA LEU A 72 0.16 3.67 -7.73
C LEU A 72 -0.91 4.65 -8.24
N GLY A 73 -0.53 5.55 -9.16
CA GLY A 73 -1.41 6.54 -9.78
C GLY A 73 -1.56 7.84 -8.98
N MET A 74 -0.94 7.95 -7.80
CA MET A 74 -1.01 9.14 -6.97
C MET A 74 -0.43 10.40 -7.65
N GLU A 75 0.50 10.25 -8.59
CA GLU A 75 1.04 11.33 -9.41
C GLU A 75 -0.02 12.09 -10.21
N TYR A 76 -1.12 11.41 -10.56
CA TYR A 76 -2.23 11.97 -11.33
C TYR A 76 -3.36 12.50 -10.45
N ALA A 77 -3.29 12.28 -9.13
CA ALA A 77 -4.30 12.77 -8.21
C ALA A 77 -4.26 14.31 -8.11
N PRO A 78 -5.41 14.95 -7.83
CA PRO A 78 -5.46 16.36 -7.45
C PRO A 78 -4.52 16.67 -6.26
N ALA A 79 -3.98 17.88 -6.22
CA ALA A 79 -3.00 18.28 -5.20
C ALA A 79 -3.55 18.31 -3.76
N ASP A 80 -4.88 18.35 -3.60
CA ASP A 80 -5.60 18.31 -2.33
C ASP A 80 -5.88 16.88 -1.84
N VAL A 81 -5.65 15.85 -2.67
CA VAL A 81 -5.66 14.46 -2.20
C VAL A 81 -4.50 14.26 -1.24
N GLU A 82 -4.78 13.76 -0.04
CA GLU A 82 -3.83 13.76 1.08
C GLU A 82 -2.46 13.16 0.76
N GLN A 83 -2.41 11.96 0.17
CA GLN A 83 -1.14 11.34 -0.20
C GLN A 83 -0.38 12.17 -1.24
N ARG A 84 -1.09 12.77 -2.20
CA ARG A 84 -0.49 13.65 -3.20
C ARG A 84 0.01 14.96 -2.60
N ALA A 85 -0.74 15.54 -1.66
CA ALA A 85 -0.31 16.72 -0.92
C ALA A 85 0.99 16.46 -0.16
N VAL A 86 1.12 15.29 0.49
CA VAL A 86 2.34 14.87 1.18
C VAL A 86 3.50 14.68 0.21
N GLU A 87 3.30 14.02 -0.94
CA GLU A 87 4.33 13.90 -1.97
C GLU A 87 4.83 15.27 -2.40
N LEU A 88 3.91 16.17 -2.78
CA LEU A 88 4.24 17.51 -3.26
C LEU A 88 4.92 18.37 -2.19
N HIS A 89 4.59 18.16 -0.91
CA HIS A 89 5.28 18.81 0.20
C HIS A 89 6.73 18.31 0.32
N LEU A 90 6.92 16.98 0.36
CA LEU A 90 8.24 16.38 0.46
C LEU A 90 9.14 16.79 -0.71
N GLN A 91 8.59 16.83 -1.93
CA GLN A 91 9.30 17.24 -3.14
C GLN A 91 9.82 18.70 -3.09
N ARG A 92 9.17 19.56 -2.30
CA ARG A 92 9.56 20.97 -2.11
C ARG A 92 10.44 21.20 -0.88
N SER A 93 10.69 20.16 -0.10
CA SER A 93 11.54 20.22 1.09
C SER A 93 13.03 20.21 0.72
N ASP A 94 13.89 20.45 1.72
CA ASP A 94 15.35 20.36 1.54
C ASP A 94 15.87 18.92 1.76
N LEU A 95 14.97 17.96 2.03
CA LEU A 95 15.33 16.57 2.26
C LEU A 95 15.70 15.89 0.94
N ALA A 96 16.69 15.00 0.98
CA ALA A 96 16.85 14.00 -0.05
C ALA A 96 15.64 13.05 -0.02
N TRP A 97 14.91 12.91 -1.13
CA TRP A 97 13.65 12.17 -1.13
C TRP A 97 13.57 11.10 -2.22
N THR A 98 12.83 10.03 -1.93
CA THR A 98 12.38 9.03 -2.91
C THR A 98 10.91 8.72 -2.64
N ILE A 99 10.09 8.63 -3.69
CA ILE A 99 8.66 8.25 -3.58
C ILE A 99 8.47 6.85 -4.17
N LEU A 100 7.85 5.96 -3.39
CA LEU A 100 7.47 4.61 -3.78
C LEU A 100 5.96 4.52 -3.92
N ARG A 101 5.48 4.16 -5.11
CA ARG A 101 4.06 4.01 -5.45
C ARG A 101 3.75 2.57 -5.79
N PRO A 102 3.61 1.68 -4.79
CA PRO A 102 3.29 0.30 -5.07
C PRO A 102 1.84 0.14 -5.54
N ASN A 103 1.64 -0.86 -6.40
CA ASN A 103 0.33 -1.36 -6.78
C ASN A 103 -0.27 -2.23 -5.64
N TRP A 104 -1.32 -3.00 -5.92
CA TRP A 104 -1.94 -3.92 -4.97
C TRP A 104 -0.97 -4.98 -4.43
N PHE A 105 -1.11 -5.35 -3.16
CA PHE A 105 -0.20 -6.28 -2.50
C PHE A 105 -0.72 -7.71 -2.56
N PHE A 106 0.16 -8.70 -2.72
CA PHE A 106 -0.21 -10.11 -2.51
C PHE A 106 -0.67 -10.38 -1.07
N GLN A 107 -0.17 -9.62 -0.09
CA GLN A 107 -0.56 -9.71 1.32
C GLN A 107 -2.04 -9.35 1.55
N ASN A 108 -2.70 -8.70 0.59
CA ASN A 108 -4.16 -8.51 0.65
C ASN A 108 -4.93 -9.84 0.65
N LEU A 109 -4.30 -10.92 0.19
CA LEU A 109 -4.84 -12.29 0.15
C LEU A 109 -4.68 -13.03 1.49
N THR A 110 -3.70 -12.66 2.32
CA THR A 110 -3.41 -13.36 3.57
C THR A 110 -4.00 -12.66 4.78
N ASP A 111 -3.85 -11.33 4.86
CA ASP A 111 -4.12 -10.52 6.06
C ASP A 111 -4.91 -9.24 5.75
N GLY A 112 -5.38 -9.07 4.51
CA GLY A 112 -6.05 -7.85 4.05
C GLY A 112 -7.53 -8.00 3.72
N PRO A 113 -8.13 -6.99 3.05
CA PRO A 113 -9.57 -6.99 2.77
C PRO A 113 -10.03 -8.13 1.86
N LEU A 114 -9.20 -8.60 0.93
CA LEU A 114 -9.58 -9.69 0.02
C LEU A 114 -9.73 -11.01 0.78
N ARG A 115 -8.85 -11.28 1.74
CA ARG A 115 -8.97 -12.39 2.67
C ARG A 115 -10.31 -12.37 3.40
N ALA A 116 -10.63 -11.25 4.06
CA ALA A 116 -11.84 -11.13 4.85
C ALA A 116 -13.12 -11.30 4.02
N LEU A 117 -13.14 -10.79 2.78
CA LEU A 117 -14.26 -10.96 1.85
C LEU A 117 -14.42 -12.40 1.39
N ALA A 118 -13.32 -13.13 1.16
CA ALA A 118 -13.36 -14.53 0.78
C ALA A 118 -13.79 -15.43 1.96
N ASP A 119 -13.26 -15.19 3.16
CA ASP A 119 -13.67 -15.92 4.38
C ASP A 119 -15.17 -15.77 4.67
N ALA A 120 -15.73 -14.58 4.41
CA ALA A 120 -17.17 -14.31 4.55
C ALA A 120 -18.07 -15.13 3.60
N HIS A 121 -17.47 -15.75 2.58
CA HIS A 121 -18.17 -16.46 1.51
C HIS A 121 -17.52 -17.83 1.24
N ASP A 122 -17.01 -18.50 2.28
CA ASP A 122 -16.45 -19.85 2.20
C ASP A 122 -15.41 -20.01 1.08
N GLY A 123 -14.49 -19.04 0.97
CA GLY A 123 -13.41 -19.03 -0.02
C GLY A 123 -13.78 -18.43 -1.38
N LEU A 124 -15.02 -17.97 -1.58
CA LEU A 124 -15.46 -17.30 -2.80
C LEU A 124 -15.18 -15.79 -2.71
N LEU A 125 -14.17 -15.31 -3.44
CA LEU A 125 -13.86 -13.89 -3.52
C LEU A 125 -14.84 -13.18 -4.46
N ARG A 126 -15.65 -12.28 -3.89
CA ARG A 126 -16.71 -11.56 -4.60
C ARG A 126 -16.40 -10.07 -4.65
N LEU A 127 -16.03 -9.55 -5.82
CA LEU A 127 -15.61 -8.15 -6.00
C LEU A 127 -16.40 -7.45 -7.10
N PRO A 128 -16.53 -6.11 -7.04
CA PRO A 128 -17.22 -5.33 -8.07
C PRO A 128 -16.27 -4.99 -9.24
N THR A 129 -15.62 -6.01 -9.81
CA THR A 129 -14.74 -5.87 -10.97
C THR A 129 -15.10 -6.92 -12.03
N SER A 130 -14.94 -6.60 -13.31
CA SER A 130 -15.22 -7.46 -14.46
C SER A 130 -14.15 -8.53 -14.73
N ASP A 131 -13.47 -8.98 -13.67
CA ASP A 131 -12.25 -9.82 -13.72
C ASP A 131 -11.05 -9.10 -14.35
N ALA A 132 -10.98 -7.78 -14.15
CA ALA A 132 -9.88 -6.97 -14.63
C ALA A 132 -8.53 -7.36 -13.99
N ALA A 133 -7.46 -7.21 -14.76
CA ALA A 133 -6.12 -7.63 -14.35
C ALA A 133 -5.42 -6.59 -13.48
N VAL A 134 -4.56 -7.06 -12.58
CA VAL A 134 -3.77 -6.24 -11.65
C VAL A 134 -2.34 -6.77 -11.59
N SER A 135 -1.36 -5.88 -11.63
CA SER A 135 0.06 -6.22 -11.44
C SER A 135 0.45 -6.25 -9.97
N PHE A 136 -0.13 -7.21 -9.23
CA PHE A 136 0.10 -7.40 -7.80
C PHE A 136 1.59 -7.53 -7.46
N ILE A 137 2.03 -6.87 -6.38
CA ILE A 137 3.41 -6.89 -5.90
C ILE A 137 3.50 -7.53 -4.50
N ASP A 138 4.62 -8.19 -4.20
CA ASP A 138 4.92 -8.69 -2.86
C ASP A 138 5.47 -7.57 -1.96
N THR A 139 4.95 -7.39 -0.74
CA THR A 139 5.52 -6.38 0.19
C THR A 139 6.99 -6.63 0.52
N ARG A 140 7.50 -7.85 0.33
CA ARG A 140 8.94 -8.16 0.47
C ARG A 140 9.79 -7.49 -0.61
N ASP A 141 9.26 -7.29 -1.80
CA ASP A 141 9.94 -6.52 -2.86
C ASP A 141 9.79 -5.02 -2.63
N ILE A 142 8.64 -4.55 -2.15
CA ILE A 142 8.48 -3.15 -1.72
C ILE A 142 9.50 -2.81 -0.64
N ALA A 143 9.64 -3.67 0.38
CA ALA A 143 10.60 -3.49 1.45
C ALA A 143 12.05 -3.50 0.93
N ALA A 144 12.37 -4.38 -0.01
CA ALA A 144 13.69 -4.40 -0.63
C ALA A 144 13.98 -3.10 -1.40
N VAL A 145 13.02 -2.61 -2.20
CA VAL A 145 13.14 -1.31 -2.89
C VAL A 145 13.29 -0.16 -1.90
N ALA A 146 12.55 -0.17 -0.79
CA ALA A 146 12.67 0.83 0.26
C ALA A 146 14.05 0.83 0.92
N VAL A 147 14.66 -0.35 1.10
CA VAL A 147 16.03 -0.49 1.61
C VAL A 147 17.04 0.08 0.62
N GLU A 148 16.94 -0.27 -0.67
CA GLU A 148 17.80 0.31 -1.72
C GLU A 148 17.66 1.84 -1.77
N ALA A 149 16.43 2.35 -1.78
CA ALA A 149 16.15 3.78 -1.77
C ALA A 149 16.68 4.49 -0.52
N LEU A 150 16.62 3.85 0.65
CA LEU A 150 17.13 4.42 1.90
C LEU A 150 18.67 4.47 1.93
N LEU A 151 19.34 3.49 1.33
CA LEU A 151 20.79 3.28 1.49
C LEU A 151 21.63 3.72 0.28
N GLY A 152 21.05 3.71 -0.92
CA GLY A 152 21.71 3.97 -2.20
C GLY A 152 21.58 5.41 -2.70
N ASP A 153 21.67 5.61 -4.02
CA ASP A 153 21.54 6.93 -4.68
C ASP A 153 20.24 6.99 -5.47
N HIS A 154 19.16 7.40 -4.79
CA HIS A 154 17.80 7.43 -5.31
C HIS A 154 17.12 8.79 -5.08
N ASP A 155 17.93 9.83 -4.91
CA ASP A 155 17.43 11.16 -4.57
C ASP A 155 16.65 11.76 -5.76
N GLY A 156 15.48 12.31 -5.47
CA GLY A 156 14.56 12.87 -6.46
C GLY A 156 13.87 11.83 -7.34
N ARG A 157 13.89 10.54 -6.96
CA ARG A 157 13.27 9.47 -7.76
C ARG A 157 11.85 9.16 -7.32
N GLU A 158 11.02 8.83 -8.29
CA GLU A 158 9.67 8.32 -8.11
C GLU A 158 9.60 6.95 -8.78
N TYR A 159 9.12 5.93 -8.06
CA TYR A 159 9.05 4.56 -8.55
C TYR A 159 7.64 4.01 -8.46
N ALA A 160 7.12 3.52 -9.57
CA ALA A 160 5.87 2.80 -9.67
C ALA A 160 6.13 1.29 -9.50
N LEU A 161 5.78 0.74 -8.34
CA LEU A 161 6.18 -0.62 -7.98
C LEU A 161 5.11 -1.64 -8.33
N THR A 162 5.46 -2.60 -9.19
CA THR A 162 4.56 -3.66 -9.66
C THR A 162 5.23 -5.01 -9.56
N GLY A 163 4.44 -6.08 -9.45
CA GLY A 163 4.98 -7.44 -9.58
C GLY A 163 5.31 -7.80 -11.02
N PRO A 164 5.77 -9.04 -11.26
CA PRO A 164 6.32 -9.41 -12.56
C PRO A 164 5.23 -9.71 -13.62
N GLN A 165 3.96 -9.76 -13.22
CA GLN A 165 2.86 -10.30 -14.01
C GLN A 165 1.59 -9.49 -13.75
N SER A 166 0.76 -9.33 -14.79
CA SER A 166 -0.61 -8.83 -14.68
C SER A 166 -1.55 -10.03 -14.54
N LEU A 167 -2.32 -10.09 -13.47
CA LEU A 167 -3.16 -11.25 -13.11
C LEU A 167 -4.61 -10.83 -12.94
N THR A 168 -5.54 -11.57 -13.53
CA THR A 168 -6.97 -11.43 -13.21
C THR A 168 -7.26 -11.99 -11.81
N PHE A 169 -8.44 -11.70 -11.25
CA PHE A 169 -8.81 -12.30 -9.97
C PHE A 169 -9.09 -13.80 -10.11
N THR A 170 -9.55 -14.25 -11.28
CA THR A 170 -9.61 -15.67 -11.63
C THR A 170 -8.23 -16.32 -11.61
N ASP A 171 -7.21 -15.71 -12.21
CA ASP A 171 -5.83 -16.22 -12.18
C ASP A 171 -5.29 -16.28 -10.75
N LEU A 172 -5.61 -15.27 -9.93
CA LEU A 172 -5.19 -15.19 -8.54
C LEU A 172 -5.82 -16.29 -7.68
N ALA A 173 -7.14 -16.52 -7.83
CA ALA A 173 -7.84 -17.61 -7.16
C ALA A 173 -7.29 -18.98 -7.61
N ALA A 174 -7.03 -19.15 -8.91
CA ALA A 174 -6.42 -20.37 -9.43
C ALA A 174 -5.03 -20.63 -8.82
N ALA A 175 -4.22 -19.58 -8.63
CA ALA A 175 -2.92 -19.70 -7.98
C ALA A 175 -3.02 -20.10 -6.50
N CYS A 176 -4.11 -19.76 -5.80
CA CYS A 176 -4.29 -20.03 -4.37
C CYS A 176 -4.83 -21.43 -4.04
N ARG A 177 -5.40 -22.17 -5.01
CA ARG A 177 -6.12 -23.45 -4.79
C ARG A 177 -5.37 -24.50 -3.94
N ASP A 178 -4.04 -24.58 -4.09
CA ASP A 178 -3.19 -25.54 -3.37
C ASP A 178 -2.38 -24.89 -2.25
N SER A 179 -2.97 -23.91 -1.56
CA SER A 179 -2.34 -23.14 -0.48
C SER A 179 -3.27 -22.95 0.71
N THR A 180 -2.76 -22.35 1.79
CA THR A 180 -3.54 -22.00 2.99
C THR A 180 -4.33 -20.69 2.84
N ILE A 181 -4.16 -20.00 1.71
CA ILE A 181 -4.88 -18.76 1.39
C ILE A 181 -6.32 -19.16 1.02
N PRO A 182 -7.35 -18.72 1.75
CA PRO A 182 -8.73 -19.16 1.56
C PRO A 182 -9.39 -18.35 0.45
N ILE A 183 -8.82 -18.42 -0.75
CA ILE A 183 -9.39 -17.88 -1.96
C ILE A 183 -9.42 -19.03 -2.96
N GLU A 184 -10.58 -19.66 -3.08
CA GLU A 184 -10.77 -20.84 -3.91
C GLU A 184 -11.27 -20.47 -5.31
N GLN A 185 -12.14 -19.45 -5.38
CA GLN A 185 -12.83 -19.04 -6.58
C GLN A 185 -13.03 -17.53 -6.61
N TYR A 186 -13.19 -17.00 -7.81
CA TYR A 186 -13.55 -15.61 -8.04
C TYR A 186 -14.95 -15.53 -8.65
N GLN A 187 -15.77 -14.58 -8.19
CA GLN A 187 -17.04 -14.26 -8.81
C GLN A 187 -17.23 -12.72 -8.88
N PRO A 188 -17.41 -12.15 -10.08
CA PRO A 188 -17.77 -10.74 -10.20
C PRO A 188 -19.18 -10.51 -9.64
N VAL A 189 -19.36 -9.41 -8.93
CA VAL A 189 -20.65 -8.95 -8.40
C VAL A 189 -20.91 -7.50 -8.77
N SER A 190 -22.14 -7.02 -8.60
CA SER A 190 -22.41 -5.59 -8.73
C SER A 190 -21.77 -4.80 -7.57
N GLU A 191 -21.50 -3.52 -7.81
CA GLU A 191 -21.06 -2.59 -6.76
C GLU A 191 -22.02 -2.61 -5.56
N GLU A 192 -23.32 -2.59 -5.80
CA GLU A 192 -24.34 -2.61 -4.73
C GLU A 192 -24.26 -3.88 -3.88
N GLU A 193 -24.07 -5.04 -4.51
CA GLU A 193 -23.89 -6.30 -3.78
C GLU A 193 -22.63 -6.32 -2.94
N PHE A 194 -21.51 -5.82 -3.49
CA PHE A 194 -20.25 -5.68 -2.75
C PHE A 194 -20.43 -4.77 -1.54
N ARG A 195 -21.00 -3.57 -1.74
CA ARG A 195 -21.20 -2.58 -0.68
C ARG A 195 -22.05 -3.14 0.45
N ARG A 196 -23.17 -3.80 0.12
CA ARG A 196 -24.03 -4.46 1.10
C ARG A 196 -23.27 -5.53 1.89
N ALA A 197 -22.55 -6.42 1.20
CA ALA A 197 -21.78 -7.48 1.86
C ALA A 197 -20.71 -6.92 2.81
N ALA A 198 -19.97 -5.88 2.38
CA ALA A 198 -18.95 -5.24 3.21
C ALA A 198 -19.56 -4.54 4.45
N LEU A 199 -20.70 -3.88 4.30
CA LEU A 199 -21.42 -3.26 5.42
C LEU A 199 -21.98 -4.31 6.39
N ASP A 200 -22.48 -5.44 5.88
CA ASP A 200 -22.96 -6.56 6.71
C ASP A 200 -21.83 -7.21 7.53
N LEU A 201 -20.58 -7.15 7.03
CA LEU A 201 -19.36 -7.50 7.77
C LEU A 201 -18.94 -6.46 8.81
N GLY A 202 -19.68 -5.36 8.94
CA GLY A 202 -19.42 -4.30 9.92
C GLY A 202 -18.32 -3.31 9.49
N TRP A 203 -17.92 -3.31 8.21
CA TRP A 203 -16.92 -2.36 7.72
C TRP A 203 -17.48 -0.93 7.72
N HIS A 204 -16.61 0.05 7.98
CA HIS A 204 -17.05 1.44 8.04
C HIS A 204 -17.46 1.94 6.64
N PRO A 205 -18.56 2.71 6.50
CA PRO A 205 -19.02 3.19 5.20
C PRO A 205 -17.97 3.91 4.37
N ASP A 206 -17.13 4.73 5.01
CA ASP A 206 -16.04 5.44 4.32
C ASP A 206 -14.98 4.49 3.77
N TYR A 207 -14.68 3.40 4.48
CA TYR A 207 -13.76 2.38 3.99
C TYR A 207 -14.35 1.61 2.81
N VAL A 208 -15.64 1.28 2.87
CA VAL A 208 -16.37 0.66 1.75
C VAL A 208 -16.36 1.59 0.53
N ASN A 209 -16.58 2.89 0.72
CA ASN A 209 -16.47 3.89 -0.35
C ASN A 209 -15.06 3.91 -0.97
N THR A 210 -14.02 3.99 -0.14
CA THR A 210 -12.63 3.98 -0.62
C THR A 210 -12.33 2.71 -1.42
N LEU A 211 -12.65 1.52 -0.89
CA LEU A 211 -12.43 0.27 -1.61
C LEU A 211 -13.23 0.18 -2.91
N THR A 212 -14.48 0.65 -2.92
CA THR A 212 -15.31 0.70 -4.12
C THR A 212 -14.63 1.53 -5.21
N SER A 213 -14.13 2.73 -4.87
CA SER A 213 -13.39 3.57 -5.81
C SER A 213 -12.11 2.89 -6.31
N LEU A 214 -11.38 2.19 -5.45
CA LEU A 214 -10.18 1.43 -5.85
C LEU A 214 -10.50 0.24 -6.76
N PHE A 215 -11.64 -0.44 -6.57
CA PHE A 215 -12.07 -1.48 -7.49
C PHE A 215 -12.50 -0.92 -8.84
N ALA A 216 -13.12 0.27 -8.87
CA ALA A 216 -13.43 0.94 -10.13
C ALA A 216 -12.17 1.32 -10.93
N THR A 217 -11.05 1.68 -10.26
CA THR A 217 -9.78 1.94 -10.98
C THR A 217 -9.16 0.65 -11.53
N ILE A 218 -9.31 -0.46 -10.81
CA ILE A 218 -8.93 -1.78 -11.33
C ILE A 218 -9.78 -2.12 -12.57
N ASP A 219 -11.09 -1.95 -12.50
CA ASP A 219 -12.02 -2.26 -13.60
C ASP A 219 -11.76 -1.42 -14.85
N ALA A 220 -11.31 -0.18 -14.67
CA ALA A 220 -10.85 0.70 -15.75
C ALA A 220 -9.49 0.26 -16.36
N GLY A 221 -8.83 -0.77 -15.82
CA GLY A 221 -7.56 -1.30 -16.31
C GLY A 221 -6.33 -0.52 -15.87
N HIS A 222 -6.47 0.48 -14.99
CA HIS A 222 -5.35 1.32 -14.55
C HIS A 222 -4.34 0.57 -13.66
N ALA A 223 -4.76 -0.54 -13.05
CA ALA A 223 -3.91 -1.37 -12.21
C ALA A 223 -3.23 -2.54 -12.98
N ALA A 224 -3.55 -2.73 -14.26
CA ALA A 224 -3.06 -3.85 -15.06
C ALA A 224 -1.58 -3.73 -15.52
N PRO A 225 -1.02 -2.55 -15.85
CA PRO A 225 0.32 -2.46 -16.41
C PRO A 225 1.42 -3.05 -15.51
N VAL A 226 2.38 -3.75 -16.11
CA VAL A 226 3.62 -4.19 -15.45
C VAL A 226 4.71 -3.17 -15.79
N LEU A 227 5.33 -2.60 -14.77
CA LEU A 227 6.29 -1.51 -14.87
C LEU A 227 7.69 -1.97 -14.45
N PRO A 228 8.76 -1.42 -15.05
CA PRO A 228 10.11 -1.97 -14.90
C PRO A 228 10.78 -1.59 -13.57
N ASP A 229 10.34 -0.51 -12.90
CA ASP A 229 11.03 0.11 -11.76
C ASP A 229 11.42 -0.87 -10.65
N THR A 230 10.53 -1.80 -10.30
CA THR A 230 10.83 -2.80 -9.24
C THR A 230 11.97 -3.72 -9.66
N ALA A 231 12.00 -4.15 -10.92
CA ALA A 231 13.07 -5.01 -11.42
C ALA A 231 14.39 -4.25 -11.57
N GLU A 232 14.32 -3.01 -12.04
CA GLU A 232 15.49 -2.15 -12.24
C GLU A 232 16.18 -1.80 -10.91
N VAL A 233 15.41 -1.39 -9.89
CA VAL A 233 15.98 -1.05 -8.58
C VAL A 233 16.55 -2.29 -7.89
N LEU A 234 15.89 -3.45 -7.99
CA LEU A 234 16.34 -4.68 -7.33
C LEU A 234 17.44 -5.43 -8.09
N GLY A 235 17.67 -5.13 -9.37
CA GLY A 235 18.57 -5.89 -10.24
C GLY A 235 18.14 -7.34 -10.47
N ARG A 236 16.86 -7.67 -10.23
CA ARG A 236 16.26 -9.00 -10.40
C ARG A 236 14.76 -8.87 -10.66
N ALA A 237 14.14 -9.92 -11.20
CA ALA A 237 12.69 -9.96 -11.34
C ALA A 237 11.99 -9.86 -9.95
N PRO A 238 10.84 -9.15 -9.87
CA PRO A 238 9.98 -9.21 -8.69
C PRO A 238 9.43 -10.62 -8.49
N ARG A 239 9.01 -10.94 -7.27
CA ARG A 239 8.49 -12.25 -6.87
C ARG A 239 7.17 -12.53 -7.58
N PRO A 240 7.04 -13.65 -8.31
CA PRO A 240 5.78 -14.04 -8.92
C PRO A 240 4.80 -14.59 -7.89
N VAL A 241 3.51 -14.63 -8.24
CA VAL A 241 2.44 -15.17 -7.38
C VAL A 241 2.75 -16.60 -6.91
N THR A 242 3.38 -17.42 -7.76
CA THR A 242 3.73 -18.81 -7.44
C THR A 242 4.74 -18.93 -6.30
N GLU A 243 5.66 -17.98 -6.17
CA GLU A 243 6.61 -17.92 -5.05
C GLU A 243 5.92 -17.42 -3.78
N PHE A 244 5.08 -16.39 -3.90
CA PHE A 244 4.29 -15.88 -2.78
C PHE A 244 3.41 -16.96 -2.16
N VAL A 245 2.60 -17.64 -2.97
CA VAL A 245 1.69 -18.71 -2.54
C VAL A 245 2.45 -19.88 -1.90
N ARG A 246 3.60 -20.28 -2.47
CA ARG A 246 4.40 -21.38 -1.90
C ARG A 246 4.91 -21.05 -0.51
N ALA A 247 5.24 -19.79 -0.24
CA ALA A 247 5.73 -19.33 1.06
C ALA A 247 4.61 -19.25 2.12
N ALA A 248 3.34 -19.26 1.72
CA ALA A 248 2.19 -19.26 2.63
C ALA A 248 1.77 -20.67 3.09
N ARG A 249 2.43 -21.73 2.61
CA ARG A 249 2.11 -23.13 2.95
C ARG A 249 2.51 -23.53 4.37
#